data_AF-A0A6J7E1S7-F1
#
_entry.id   AF-A0A6J7E1S7-F1
#
_cell.length_a   1.000
_cell.length_b   1.000
_cell.length_c   1.000
_cell.angle_alpha   90.00
_cell.angle_beta   90.00
_cell.angle_gamma   90.00
#
_symmetry.space_group_name_H-M   'P 1'
#
loop_
_entity.id
_entity.type
_entity.pdbx_description
1 polymer ?
#
loop_
_entity_poly.entity_id
_entity_poly.type
_entity_poly.pdbx_seq_one_letter_code
_entity_poly.pdbx_strand_id
1 'polypeptide(L)'
;MTRRRIAIVSGVAVFLLVSFLLALWLTGDTRERSRVVDLLRSQARGDVPGMLAQIDGCASRPACRAQVAANAQTLRRAGRVRILDYRSATSKAIAADAGLTRVAWDAGLQSLPVVQCVRIERRGLPILGGKIVIVSIGPKIRGDAACSR
;
A
#
# COMPACT_ATOMS: atom_id res chain seq x y z
N MET A 1 -2.12 9.84 -50.31
CA MET A 1 -1.27 10.09 -49.12
C MET A 1 -2.07 10.23 -47.82
N THR A 2 -3.30 10.74 -47.84
CA THR A 2 -4.13 11.01 -46.65
C THR A 2 -4.47 9.76 -45.83
N ARG A 3 -4.83 8.63 -46.46
CA ARG A 3 -5.12 7.37 -45.76
C ARG A 3 -3.94 6.80 -44.97
N ARG A 4 -2.73 6.87 -45.54
CA ARG A 4 -1.50 6.39 -44.87
C ARG A 4 -1.16 7.26 -43.65
N ARG A 5 -1.32 8.57 -43.75
CA ARG A 5 -1.15 9.50 -42.61
C ARG A 5 -2.18 9.23 -41.52
N ILE A 6 -3.45 9.02 -41.87
CA ILE A 6 -4.51 8.68 -40.90
C ILE A 6 -4.18 7.36 -40.18
N ALA A 7 -3.76 6.33 -40.90
CA ALA A 7 -3.38 5.04 -40.30
C ALA A 7 -2.16 5.15 -39.37
N ILE A 8 -1.17 5.99 -39.72
CA ILE A 8 0.00 6.23 -38.85
C ILE A 8 -0.43 7.00 -37.59
N VAL A 9 -1.21 8.07 -37.73
CA VAL A 9 -1.68 8.88 -36.61
C VAL A 9 -2.55 8.05 -35.67
N SER A 10 -3.46 7.23 -36.20
CA SER A 10 -4.29 6.35 -35.37
C SER A 10 -3.46 5.29 -34.65
N GLY A 11 -2.50 4.66 -35.33
CA GLY A 11 -1.58 3.70 -34.72
C GLY A 11 -0.77 4.33 -33.58
N VAL A 12 -0.22 5.52 -33.79
CA VAL A 12 0.51 6.26 -32.76
C VAL A 12 -0.40 6.64 -31.60
N ALA A 13 -1.62 7.13 -31.87
CA ALA A 13 -2.57 7.52 -30.82
C ALA A 13 -2.98 6.32 -29.94
N VAL A 14 -3.29 5.17 -30.55
CA VAL A 14 -3.61 3.94 -29.82
C VAL A 14 -2.42 3.48 -28.98
N PHE A 15 -1.21 3.48 -29.55
CA PHE A 15 0.00 3.10 -28.83
C PHE A 15 0.27 4.00 -27.61
N LEU A 16 0.11 5.32 -27.77
CA LEU A 16 0.28 6.28 -26.68
C LEU A 16 -0.77 6.10 -25.58
N LEU A 17 -2.03 5.85 -25.95
CA LEU A 17 -3.10 5.60 -24.98
C LEU A 17 -2.83 4.36 -24.14
N VAL A 18 -2.45 3.24 -24.78
CA VAL A 18 -2.12 1.99 -24.10
C VAL A 18 -0.90 2.18 -23.18
N SER A 19 0.14 2.85 -23.67
CA SER A 19 1.35 3.15 -22.88
C SER A 19 1.02 4.00 -21.64
N PHE A 20 0.17 5.01 -21.79
CA PHE A 20 -0.26 5.88 -20.70
C PHE A 20 -1.08 5.11 -19.64
N LEU A 21 -2.00 4.24 -20.06
CA LEU A 21 -2.78 3.40 -19.15
C LEU A 21 -1.88 2.41 -18.39
N LEU A 22 -0.90 1.80 -19.06
CA LEU A 22 0.09 0.94 -18.42
C LEU A 22 0.93 1.71 -17.39
N ALA A 23 1.37 2.92 -17.73
CA ALA A 23 2.14 3.77 -16.82
C ALA A 23 1.33 4.15 -15.57
N LEU A 24 0.04 4.51 -15.74
CA LEU A 24 -0.87 4.78 -14.63
C LEU A 24 -1.04 3.56 -13.72
N TRP A 25 -1.19 2.38 -14.33
CA TRP A 25 -1.35 1.12 -13.59
C TRP A 25 -0.10 0.78 -12.76
N LEU A 26 1.09 0.80 -13.39
CA LEU A 26 2.38 0.55 -12.73
C LEU A 26 2.70 1.58 -11.63
N THR A 27 2.31 2.85 -11.83
CA THR A 27 2.57 3.92 -10.86
C THR A 27 1.66 3.81 -9.64
N GLY A 28 0.42 3.33 -9.81
CA GLY A 28 -0.53 3.12 -8.70
C GLY A 28 0.00 2.14 -7.65
N ASP A 29 0.52 0.99 -8.09
CA ASP A 29 1.05 -0.04 -7.20
C ASP A 29 2.33 0.41 -6.46
N THR A 30 3.15 1.23 -7.12
CA THR A 30 4.36 1.80 -6.49
C THR A 30 4.01 2.77 -5.35
N ARG A 31 2.92 3.55 -5.50
CA ARG A 31 2.42 4.47 -4.46
C ARG A 31 1.81 3.75 -3.26
N GLU A 32 1.13 2.63 -3.50
CA GLU A 32 0.58 1.78 -2.43
C GLU A 32 1.70 1.24 -1.55
N ARG A 33 2.74 0.67 -2.19
CA ARG A 33 3.88 0.10 -1.49
C ARG A 33 4.67 1.15 -0.71
N SER A 34 4.90 2.35 -1.26
CA SER A 34 5.64 3.40 -0.55
C SER A 34 4.91 3.86 0.72
N ARG A 35 3.60 4.06 0.67
CA ARG A 35 2.76 4.39 1.84
C ARG A 35 2.85 3.34 2.93
N VAL A 36 2.79 2.05 2.57
CA VAL A 36 2.95 0.98 3.55
C VAL A 36 4.37 0.98 4.14
N VAL A 37 5.41 1.18 3.33
CA VAL A 37 6.79 1.28 3.83
C VAL A 37 6.93 2.45 4.82
N ASP A 38 6.36 3.61 4.52
CA ASP A 38 6.43 4.78 5.40
C ASP A 38 5.70 4.52 6.73
N LEU A 39 4.57 3.80 6.71
CA LEU A 39 3.84 3.41 7.92
C LEU A 39 4.70 2.46 8.75
N LEU A 40 5.30 1.45 8.11
CA LEU A 40 6.16 0.48 8.77
C LEU A 40 7.44 1.12 9.30
N ARG A 41 7.98 2.16 8.65
CA ARG A 41 9.11 2.95 9.17
C ARG A 41 8.73 3.72 10.43
N SER A 42 7.56 4.37 10.46
CA SER A 42 7.09 5.01 11.70
C SER A 42 6.85 3.97 12.80
N GLN A 43 6.30 2.81 12.47
CA GLN A 43 6.13 1.71 13.43
C GLN A 43 7.46 1.18 13.97
N ALA A 44 8.44 0.92 13.09
CA ALA A 44 9.76 0.45 13.49
C ALA A 44 10.47 1.47 14.40
N ARG A 45 10.21 2.77 14.21
CA ARG A 45 10.72 3.84 15.10
C ARG A 45 9.94 3.99 16.41
N GLY A 46 8.76 3.37 16.53
CA GLY A 46 7.84 3.60 17.64
C GLY A 46 7.14 4.97 17.59
N ASP A 47 7.08 5.58 16.39
CA ASP A 47 6.53 6.90 16.13
C ASP A 47 5.00 6.84 15.96
N VAL A 48 4.29 6.91 17.10
CA VAL A 48 2.82 6.89 17.15
C VAL A 48 2.19 8.03 16.34
N PRO A 49 2.62 9.31 16.47
CA PRO A 49 2.04 10.39 15.68
C PRO A 49 2.22 10.16 14.17
N GLY A 50 3.41 9.73 13.73
CA GLY A 50 3.65 9.44 12.32
C GLY A 50 2.86 8.25 11.79
N MET A 51 2.56 7.24 12.62
CA MET A 51 1.63 6.17 12.24
C MET A 51 0.20 6.69 12.11
N LEU A 52 -0.28 7.49 13.07
CA LEU A 52 -1.65 8.04 13.04
C LEU A 52 -1.89 8.97 11.85
N ALA A 53 -0.89 9.76 11.45
CA ALA A 53 -0.96 10.64 10.28
C ALA A 53 -1.11 9.88 8.96
N GLN A 54 -0.72 8.60 8.92
CA GLN A 54 -0.74 7.77 7.72
C GLN A 54 -1.98 6.87 7.62
N ILE A 55 -2.72 6.69 8.72
CA ILE A 55 -3.93 5.86 8.77
C ILE A 55 -5.18 6.75 8.81
N ASP A 56 -5.96 6.72 7.74
CA ASP A 56 -7.15 7.53 7.53
C ASP A 56 -8.18 7.33 8.66
N GLY A 57 -8.61 8.44 9.26
CA GLY A 57 -9.57 8.46 10.36
C GLY A 57 -9.15 7.71 11.62
N CYS A 58 -7.88 7.29 11.77
CA CYS A 58 -7.44 6.54 12.94
C CYS A 58 -7.37 7.41 14.20
N ALA A 59 -6.95 8.67 14.05
CA ALA A 59 -6.83 9.62 15.15
C ALA A 59 -8.17 9.88 15.88
N SER A 60 -9.30 9.76 15.16
CA SER A 60 -10.64 9.95 15.72
C SER A 60 -11.23 8.67 16.34
N ARG A 61 -10.56 7.52 16.22
CA ARG A 61 -11.04 6.20 16.69
C ARG A 61 -10.19 5.69 17.86
N PRO A 62 -10.72 5.65 19.11
CA PRO A 62 -9.94 5.23 20.28
C PRO A 62 -9.31 3.84 20.13
N ALA A 63 -10.05 2.86 19.61
CA ALA A 63 -9.54 1.51 19.35
C ALA A 63 -8.37 1.50 18.35
N CYS A 64 -8.43 2.32 17.30
CA CYS A 64 -7.35 2.43 16.32
C CYS A 64 -6.10 3.05 16.94
N ARG A 65 -6.26 4.12 17.74
CA ARG A 65 -5.16 4.74 18.48
C ARG A 65 -4.49 3.77 19.43
N ALA A 66 -5.27 3.00 20.19
CA ALA A 66 -4.75 1.99 21.10
C ALA A 66 -3.96 0.92 20.34
N GLN A 67 -4.48 0.43 19.22
CA GLN A 67 -3.77 -0.55 18.38
C GLN A 67 -2.46 0.01 17.82
N VAL A 68 -2.46 1.26 17.34
CA VAL A 68 -1.25 1.92 16.83
C VAL A 68 -0.22 2.09 17.95
N ALA A 69 -0.63 2.53 19.13
CA ALA A 69 0.27 2.67 20.28
C ALA A 69 0.87 1.31 20.69
N ALA A 70 0.04 0.26 20.77
CA ALA A 70 0.49 -1.08 21.08
C ALA A 70 1.49 -1.61 20.04
N ASN A 71 1.20 -1.41 18.75
CA ASN A 71 2.10 -1.81 17.66
C ASN A 71 3.43 -1.04 17.70
N ALA A 72 3.37 0.28 17.89
CA ALA A 72 4.55 1.14 17.97
C ALA A 72 5.47 0.76 19.14
N GLN A 73 4.90 0.32 20.27
CA GLN A 73 5.66 -0.12 21.43
C GLN A 73 6.24 -1.52 21.26
N THR A 74 5.42 -2.48 20.82
CA THR A 74 5.78 -3.91 20.77
C THR A 74 6.61 -4.29 19.55
N LEU A 75 6.53 -3.52 18.46
CA LEU A 75 7.18 -3.82 17.18
C LEU A 75 8.26 -2.80 16.80
N ARG A 76 8.70 -1.98 17.76
CA ARG A 76 9.84 -1.06 17.60
C ARG A 76 11.12 -1.85 17.37
N ARG A 77 11.90 -1.48 16.36
CA ARG A 77 13.11 -2.18 15.94
C ARG A 77 14.12 -1.22 15.31
N ALA A 78 15.39 -1.48 15.58
CA ALA A 78 16.48 -0.74 14.95
C ALA A 78 16.74 -1.24 13.52
N GLY A 79 17.18 -0.34 12.64
CA GLY A 79 17.61 -0.67 11.28
C GLY A 79 16.65 -0.20 10.19
N ARG A 80 17.02 -0.51 8.94
CA ARG A 80 16.24 -0.14 7.76
C ARG A 80 15.09 -1.13 7.57
N VAL A 81 13.87 -0.60 7.46
CA VAL A 81 12.70 -1.40 7.12
C VAL A 81 12.84 -1.98 5.72
N ARG A 82 12.63 -3.30 5.59
CA ARG A 82 12.55 -3.99 4.31
C ARG A 82 11.28 -4.83 4.26
N ILE A 83 10.61 -4.80 3.11
CA ILE A 83 9.47 -5.67 2.85
C ILE A 83 10.01 -6.98 2.27
N LEU A 84 9.72 -8.09 2.96
CA LEU A 84 10.11 -9.44 2.56
C LEU A 84 9.04 -10.10 1.68
N ASP A 85 7.76 -9.89 2.02
CA ASP A 85 6.62 -10.38 1.26
C ASP A 85 5.49 -9.35 1.30
N TYR A 86 4.81 -9.17 0.18
CA TYR A 86 3.70 -8.22 0.06
C TYR A 86 2.61 -8.81 -0.81
N ARG A 87 1.53 -9.23 -0.16
CA ARG A 87 0.35 -9.81 -0.82
C ARG A 87 -0.82 -8.88 -0.64
N SER A 88 -1.00 -7.99 -1.60
CA SER A 88 -2.13 -7.07 -1.63
C SER A 88 -3.32 -7.70 -2.33
N ALA A 89 -4.45 -7.80 -1.62
CA ALA A 89 -5.71 -8.21 -2.21
C ALA A 89 -6.17 -7.23 -3.31
N THR A 90 -5.72 -5.96 -3.24
CA THR A 90 -6.07 -4.90 -4.20
C THR A 90 -5.10 -4.75 -5.36
N SER A 91 -3.98 -5.50 -5.40
CA SER A 91 -2.97 -5.42 -6.47
C SER A 91 -3.48 -5.78 -7.86
N LYS A 92 -4.69 -6.36 -7.96
CA LYS A 92 -5.36 -6.67 -9.24
C LYS A 92 -6.73 -6.01 -9.41
N ALA A 93 -7.14 -5.14 -8.50
CA ALA A 93 -8.44 -4.49 -8.57
C ALA A 93 -8.43 -3.37 -9.63
N ILE A 94 -9.29 -3.50 -10.64
CA ILE A 94 -9.44 -2.55 -11.77
C ILE A 94 -10.25 -1.30 -11.34
N ALA A 95 -11.04 -1.40 -10.27
CA ALA A 95 -11.89 -0.33 -9.73
C ALA A 95 -11.63 -0.07 -8.23
N ALA A 96 -12.36 0.89 -7.66
CA ALA A 96 -12.36 1.16 -6.22
C ALA A 96 -12.65 -0.12 -5.44
N ASP A 97 -11.73 -0.51 -4.58
CA ASP A 97 -11.79 -1.76 -3.84
C ASP A 97 -11.11 -1.61 -2.48
N ALA A 98 -11.60 -2.37 -1.50
CA ALA A 98 -11.08 -2.40 -0.15
C ALA A 98 -10.64 -3.83 0.17
N GLY A 99 -9.38 -3.99 0.53
CA GLY A 99 -8.80 -5.31 0.74
C GLY A 99 -7.84 -5.36 1.90
N LEU A 100 -7.71 -6.55 2.48
CA LEU A 100 -6.65 -6.86 3.43
C LEU A 100 -5.38 -7.21 2.68
N THR A 101 -4.31 -6.51 3.02
CA THR A 101 -2.99 -6.71 2.48
C THR A 101 -2.10 -7.33 3.54
N ARG A 102 -1.53 -8.50 3.23
CA ARG A 102 -0.56 -9.15 4.11
C ARG A 102 0.83 -8.59 3.79
N VAL A 103 1.50 -8.05 4.80
CA VAL A 103 2.87 -7.56 4.69
C VAL A 103 3.76 -8.30 5.68
N ALA A 104 4.81 -8.92 5.16
CA ALA A 104 5.91 -9.44 5.95
C ALA A 104 7.10 -8.49 5.82
N TRP A 105 7.64 -8.03 6.95
CA TRP A 105 8.71 -7.05 6.95
C TRP A 105 9.70 -7.32 8.08
N ASP A 106 10.92 -6.84 7.89
CA ASP A 106 11.96 -6.81 8.93
C ASP A 106 12.55 -5.41 9.07
N ALA A 107 13.31 -5.23 10.14
CA ALA A 107 14.18 -4.08 10.34
C ALA A 107 15.55 -4.62 10.74
N GLY A 108 16.48 -4.63 9.79
CA GLY A 108 17.81 -5.21 9.96
C GLY A 108 17.89 -6.71 9.63
N LEU A 109 19.13 -7.21 9.54
CA LEU A 109 19.46 -8.56 9.06
C LEU A 109 19.24 -9.69 10.07
N GLN A 110 19.08 -9.38 11.37
CA GLN A 110 19.00 -10.38 12.44
C GLN A 110 17.66 -10.40 13.18
N SER A 111 16.64 -9.65 12.72
CA SER A 111 15.32 -9.63 13.37
C SER A 111 14.34 -10.62 12.73
N LEU A 112 13.58 -11.33 13.57
CA LEU A 112 12.51 -12.20 13.09
C LEU A 112 11.47 -11.39 12.31
N PRO A 113 11.07 -11.83 11.10
CA PRO A 113 10.04 -11.16 10.31
C PRO A 113 8.76 -10.90 11.11
N VAL A 114 8.18 -9.72 10.93
CA VAL A 114 6.84 -9.38 11.41
C VAL A 114 5.88 -9.51 10.25
N VAL A 115 4.83 -10.28 10.46
CA VAL A 115 3.73 -10.40 9.52
C VAL A 115 2.54 -9.66 10.11
N GLN A 116 1.93 -8.78 9.32
CA GLN A 116 0.75 -8.00 9.72
C GLN A 116 -0.23 -7.88 8.55
N CYS A 117 -1.48 -7.60 8.89
CA CYS A 117 -2.53 -7.28 7.94
C CYS A 117 -2.81 -5.78 7.96
N VAL A 118 -2.77 -5.17 6.78
CA VAL A 118 -3.06 -3.75 6.57
C VAL A 118 -4.30 -3.68 5.69
N ARG A 119 -5.33 -2.97 6.14
CA ARG A 119 -6.51 -2.72 5.32
C ARG A 119 -6.27 -1.48 4.49
N ILE A 120 -6.34 -1.66 3.18
CA ILE A 120 -6.13 -0.61 2.18
C ILE A 120 -7.46 -0.41 1.48
N GLU A 121 -7.78 0.85 1.21
CA GLU A 121 -8.96 1.25 0.45
C GLU A 121 -8.52 2.13 -0.72
N ARG A 122 -8.94 1.75 -1.93
CA ARG A 122 -8.80 2.58 -3.14
C ARG A 122 -10.08 3.38 -3.31
N ARG A 123 -9.97 4.71 -3.23
CA ARG A 123 -11.09 5.63 -3.46
C ARG A 123 -10.95 6.32 -4.82
N GLY A 124 -12.00 6.25 -5.64
CA GLY A 124 -12.08 6.90 -6.95
C GLY A 124 -11.44 6.10 -8.10
N LEU A 125 -11.45 6.69 -9.30
CA LEU A 125 -10.90 6.09 -10.52
C LEU A 125 -9.41 6.45 -10.69
N PRO A 126 -8.52 5.51 -11.04
CA PRO A 126 -7.08 5.77 -11.21
C PRO A 126 -6.78 6.89 -12.21
N ILE A 127 -7.51 6.91 -13.33
CA ILE A 127 -7.41 7.91 -14.40
C ILE A 127 -7.88 9.32 -13.98
N LEU A 128 -8.65 9.43 -12.89
CA LEU A 128 -9.21 10.70 -12.38
C LEU A 128 -8.56 11.14 -11.05
N GLY A 129 -7.37 10.61 -10.71
CA GLY A 129 -6.67 10.97 -9.48
C GLY A 129 -7.15 10.22 -8.23
N GLY A 130 -7.60 8.97 -8.41
CA GLY A 130 -7.93 8.07 -7.30
C GLY A 130 -6.82 8.00 -6.24
N LYS A 131 -7.22 7.84 -4.97
CA LYS A 131 -6.34 7.84 -3.81
C LYS A 131 -6.31 6.45 -3.17
N ILE A 132 -5.11 6.05 -2.75
CA ILE A 132 -4.88 4.86 -1.96
C ILE A 132 -4.70 5.30 -0.52
N VAL A 133 -5.56 4.81 0.38
CA VAL A 133 -5.51 5.15 1.81
C VAL A 133 -5.40 3.91 2.67
N ILE A 134 -4.63 4.01 3.75
CA ILE A 134 -4.54 2.95 4.76
C ILE A 134 -5.62 3.23 5.79
N VAL A 135 -6.51 2.27 6.05
CA VAL A 135 -7.66 2.46 6.95
C VAL A 135 -7.44 1.82 8.32
N SER A 136 -6.65 0.74 8.36
CA SER A 136 -6.26 0.11 9.63
C SER A 136 -5.02 -0.77 9.47
N ILE A 137 -4.30 -0.96 10.57
CA ILE A 137 -3.22 -1.93 10.72
C ILE A 137 -3.53 -2.86 11.90
N GLY A 138 -3.40 -4.16 11.67
CA GLY A 138 -3.63 -5.18 12.70
C GLY A 138 -2.40 -5.44 13.58
N PRO A 139 -2.55 -6.28 14.62
CA PRO A 139 -1.43 -6.78 15.41
C PRO A 139 -0.53 -7.72 14.57
N LYS A 140 0.63 -8.07 15.13
CA LYS A 140 1.49 -9.13 14.57
C LYS A 140 0.72 -10.46 14.55
N ILE A 141 0.74 -11.14 13.41
CA ILE A 141 0.19 -12.48 13.22
C ILE A 141 1.30 -13.52 13.03
N ARG A 142 0.95 -14.81 13.06
CA ARG A 142 1.89 -15.90 12.75
C ARG A 142 2.37 -15.82 11.30
N GLY A 143 3.56 -16.36 11.04
CA GLY A 143 4.21 -16.29 9.73
C GLY A 143 3.37 -16.89 8.60
N ASP A 144 2.64 -17.96 8.89
CA ASP A 144 1.78 -18.72 7.96
C ASP A 144 0.32 -18.26 7.96
N ALA A 145 -0.08 -17.39 8.88
CA ALA A 145 -1.47 -16.97 9.04
C ALA A 145 -1.94 -16.10 7.87
N ALA A 146 -3.16 -16.38 7.41
CA ALA A 146 -3.88 -15.55 6.45
C ALA A 146 -4.50 -14.32 7.14
N CYS A 147 -4.74 -13.27 6.37
CA CYS A 147 -5.52 -12.14 6.85
C CYS A 147 -7.01 -12.52 6.87
N SER A 148 -7.52 -12.89 8.04
CA SER A 148 -8.95 -13.04 8.29
C SER A 148 -9.56 -11.68 8.64
N ARG A 149 -10.79 -11.48 8.16
CA ARG A 149 -11.56 -10.24 8.17
C ARG A 149 -11.54 -9.49 9.50
#